data_AF-A0A7S0UEK3-F1
#
_entry.id   AF-A0A7S0UEK3-F1
#
_cell.length_a   1.000
_cell.length_b   1.000
_cell.length_c   1.000
_cell.angle_alpha   90.00
_cell.angle_beta   90.00
_cell.angle_gamma   90.00
#
_symmetry.space_group_name_H-M   'P 1'
#
loop_
_entity.id
_entity.type
_entity.pdbx_description
1 polymer ?
#
loop_
_entity_poly.entity_id
_entity_poly.type
_entity_poly.pdbx_seq_one_letter_code
_entity_poly.pdbx_strand_id
1 'polypeptide(L)'
;QQQGGQPGQPTALFAPDIEEEANSHFQRIYTSEIEIERVIQMLKGFKASTNQREQEVFACMIHNLFDEYRFFPRYPERELLITGKLFGSLIQHQLVSSITLGIALRYVLEALRKHNRSNMFKFGMCALEQFKSRLVEWPQYCHHINQISHIRESHKEIIDYIQRALSRSTQAGAGGQEPQQQG
;
A
#
# COMPACT_ATOMS: atom_id res chain seq x y z
N GLN A 1 -17.67 22.20 -46.32
CA GLN A 1 -18.46 21.25 -45.52
C GLN A 1 -17.50 20.59 -44.54
N GLN A 2 -17.71 20.82 -43.24
CA GLN A 2 -16.95 20.19 -42.14
C GLN A 2 -17.60 18.84 -41.81
N GLN A 3 -16.79 17.79 -41.72
CA GLN A 3 -16.98 16.61 -40.86
C GLN A 3 -15.55 16.14 -40.54
N GLY A 4 -15.08 15.95 -39.32
CA GLY A 4 -15.74 15.81 -38.03
C GLY A 4 -14.79 14.91 -37.24
N GLY A 5 -13.76 15.51 -36.64
CA GLY A 5 -12.80 14.78 -35.81
C GLY A 5 -13.54 14.17 -34.63
N GLN A 6 -13.46 12.85 -34.50
CA GLN A 6 -14.02 12.15 -33.34
C GLN A 6 -13.30 12.62 -32.07
N PRO A 7 -14.02 12.91 -30.98
CA PRO A 7 -13.41 13.22 -29.70
C PRO A 7 -12.75 11.94 -29.15
N GLY A 8 -11.51 12.07 -28.67
CA GLY A 8 -10.74 10.96 -28.11
C GLY A 8 -11.54 10.20 -27.06
N GLN A 9 -11.87 8.95 -27.36
CA GLN A 9 -12.26 8.00 -26.34
C GLN A 9 -11.08 7.87 -25.37
N PRO A 10 -11.31 7.81 -24.04
CA PRO A 10 -10.32 7.26 -23.16
C PRO A 10 -10.09 5.83 -23.64
N THR A 11 -8.94 5.56 -24.23
CA THR A 11 -8.51 4.19 -24.51
C THR A 11 -8.53 3.47 -23.16
N ALA A 12 -9.49 2.56 -22.98
CA ALA A 12 -9.55 1.73 -21.78
C ALA A 12 -8.18 1.06 -21.62
N LEU A 13 -7.54 1.27 -20.47
CA LEU A 13 -6.17 0.79 -20.21
C LEU A 13 -6.12 -0.74 -20.17
N PHE A 14 -7.25 -1.39 -19.88
CA PHE A 14 -7.41 -2.84 -19.79
C PHE A 14 -8.61 -3.29 -20.63
N ALA A 15 -8.60 -4.56 -21.05
CA ALA A 15 -9.72 -5.14 -21.78
C ALA A 15 -10.97 -5.27 -20.85
N PRO A 16 -12.20 -5.16 -21.39
CA PRO A 16 -13.42 -5.17 -20.56
C PRO A 16 -13.58 -6.41 -19.68
N ASP A 17 -13.16 -7.57 -20.16
CA ASP A 17 -13.23 -8.84 -19.44
C ASP A 17 -12.17 -8.94 -18.32
N ILE A 18 -11.04 -8.22 -18.45
CA ILE A 18 -10.06 -8.06 -17.37
C ILE A 18 -10.61 -7.12 -16.29
N GLU A 19 -11.25 -6.02 -16.68
CA GLU A 19 -11.88 -5.10 -15.74
C GLU A 19 -13.02 -5.78 -14.98
N GLU A 20 -13.85 -6.58 -15.66
CA GLU A 20 -14.92 -7.36 -15.02
C GLU A 20 -14.36 -8.34 -13.99
N GLU A 21 -13.29 -9.05 -14.31
CA GLU A 21 -12.63 -9.99 -13.39
C GLU A 21 -12.01 -9.26 -12.17
N ALA A 22 -11.31 -8.15 -12.39
CA ALA A 22 -10.76 -7.32 -11.33
C ALA A 22 -11.86 -6.78 -10.39
N ASN A 23 -12.99 -6.32 -10.97
CA ASN A 23 -14.14 -5.84 -10.23
C ASN A 23 -14.79 -6.96 -9.40
N SER A 24 -14.90 -8.17 -9.96
CA SER A 24 -15.40 -9.34 -9.23
C SER A 24 -14.54 -9.65 -7.99
N HIS A 25 -13.21 -9.55 -8.11
CA HIS A 25 -12.34 -9.72 -6.95
C HIS A 25 -12.55 -8.65 -5.88
N PHE A 26 -12.70 -7.37 -6.25
CA PHE A 26 -12.99 -6.31 -5.29
C PHE A 26 -14.35 -6.50 -4.60
N GLN A 27 -15.38 -6.90 -5.36
CA GLN A 27 -16.69 -7.19 -4.78
C GLN A 27 -16.58 -8.27 -3.70
N ARG A 28 -15.91 -9.39 -4.01
CA ARG A 28 -15.71 -10.50 -3.07
C ARG A 28 -14.94 -10.08 -1.81
N ILE A 29 -14.00 -9.14 -1.93
CA ILE A 29 -13.28 -8.55 -0.79
C ILE A 29 -14.24 -7.75 0.10
N TYR A 30 -15.05 -6.88 -0.49
CA TYR A 30 -15.97 -6.02 0.26
C TYR A 30 -17.18 -6.78 0.84
N THR A 31 -17.64 -7.85 0.17
CA THR A 31 -18.67 -8.78 0.69
C THR A 31 -18.10 -9.79 1.69
N SER A 32 -16.79 -9.78 1.93
CA SER A 32 -16.10 -10.70 2.85
C SER A 32 -16.24 -12.18 2.44
N GLU A 33 -16.46 -12.45 1.15
CA GLU A 33 -16.43 -13.80 0.58
C GLU A 33 -15.01 -14.35 0.46
N ILE A 34 -14.01 -13.47 0.40
CA ILE A 34 -12.60 -13.82 0.38
C ILE A 34 -11.81 -12.98 1.38
N GLU A 35 -10.97 -13.66 2.16
CA GLU A 35 -10.07 -13.02 3.12
C GLU A 35 -8.93 -12.28 2.42
N ILE A 36 -8.48 -11.17 3.01
CA ILE A 36 -7.37 -10.36 2.46
C ILE A 36 -6.12 -11.21 2.26
N GLU A 37 -5.78 -12.10 3.20
CA GLU A 37 -4.61 -12.98 3.07
C GLU A 37 -4.70 -13.85 1.81
N ARG A 38 -5.89 -14.38 1.50
CA ARG A 38 -6.10 -15.21 0.31
C ARG A 38 -5.94 -14.39 -0.97
N VAL A 39 -6.43 -13.15 -0.98
CA VAL A 39 -6.24 -12.22 -2.11
C VAL A 39 -4.76 -11.92 -2.32
N ILE A 40 -4.01 -11.68 -1.24
CA ILE A 40 -2.56 -11.46 -1.34
C ILE A 40 -1.85 -12.67 -1.95
N GLN A 41 -2.19 -13.89 -1.55
CA GLN A 41 -1.60 -15.09 -2.14
C GLN A 41 -1.95 -15.22 -3.63
N MET A 42 -3.19 -14.93 -4.01
CA MET A 42 -3.63 -14.90 -5.40
C MET A 42 -2.83 -13.87 -6.20
N LEU A 43 -2.71 -12.63 -5.73
CA LEU A 43 -1.97 -11.57 -6.40
C LEU A 43 -0.47 -11.87 -6.53
N LYS A 44 0.12 -12.57 -5.54
CA LYS A 44 1.51 -13.10 -5.66
C LYS A 44 1.62 -14.10 -6.81
N GLY A 45 0.66 -15.02 -6.91
CA GLY A 45 0.58 -15.98 -8.00
C GLY A 45 0.48 -15.28 -9.35
N PHE A 46 -0.47 -14.36 -9.50
CA PHE A 46 -0.69 -13.61 -10.74
C PHE A 46 0.55 -12.79 -11.16
N LYS A 47 1.20 -12.10 -10.21
CA LYS A 47 2.42 -11.34 -10.46
C LYS A 47 3.59 -12.20 -10.97
N ALA A 48 3.67 -13.46 -10.55
CA ALA A 48 4.72 -14.40 -10.93
C ALA A 48 4.32 -15.34 -12.08
N SER A 49 3.07 -15.26 -12.54
CA SER A 49 2.53 -16.16 -13.54
C SER A 49 3.14 -15.93 -14.92
N THR A 50 3.16 -16.96 -15.76
CA THR A 50 3.44 -16.83 -17.20
C THR A 50 2.17 -16.64 -18.03
N ASN A 51 0.99 -16.73 -17.41
CA ASN A 51 -0.28 -16.46 -18.07
C ASN A 51 -0.48 -14.95 -18.17
N GLN A 52 -0.54 -14.44 -19.41
CA GLN A 52 -0.72 -13.02 -19.69
C GLN A 52 -2.01 -12.46 -19.05
N ARG A 53 -3.10 -13.23 -19.05
CA ARG A 53 -4.37 -12.80 -18.45
C ARG A 53 -4.22 -12.53 -16.95
N GLU A 54 -3.55 -13.42 -16.23
CA GLU A 54 -3.36 -13.26 -14.78
C GLU A 54 -2.50 -12.01 -14.47
N GLN A 55 -1.46 -11.77 -15.26
CA GLN A 55 -0.63 -10.58 -15.13
C GLN A 55 -1.42 -9.29 -15.41
N GLU A 56 -2.30 -9.31 -16.42
CA GLU A 56 -3.18 -8.18 -16.76
C GLU A 56 -4.22 -7.92 -15.66
N VAL A 57 -4.84 -8.96 -15.10
CA VAL A 57 -5.76 -8.83 -13.95
C VAL A 57 -5.01 -8.26 -12.74
N PHE A 58 -3.80 -8.74 -12.44
CA PHE A 58 -2.97 -8.17 -11.38
C PHE A 58 -2.70 -6.67 -11.63
N ALA A 59 -2.26 -6.30 -12.83
CA ALA A 59 -1.98 -4.91 -13.17
C ALA A 59 -3.22 -4.02 -13.08
N CYS A 60 -4.38 -4.52 -13.54
CA CYS A 60 -5.66 -3.83 -13.47
C CYS A 60 -6.08 -3.59 -12.02
N MET A 61 -6.00 -4.62 -11.15
CA MET A 61 -6.35 -4.49 -9.74
C MET A 61 -5.46 -3.47 -9.01
N ILE A 62 -4.14 -3.50 -9.23
CA ILE A 62 -3.22 -2.52 -8.63
C ILE A 62 -3.50 -1.11 -9.16
N HIS A 63 -3.69 -0.96 -10.46
CA HIS A 63 -3.99 0.33 -11.08
C HIS A 63 -5.27 0.94 -10.50
N ASN A 64 -6.37 0.18 -10.50
CA ASN A 64 -7.68 0.66 -10.05
C ASN A 64 -7.64 1.02 -8.56
N LEU A 65 -6.99 0.22 -7.72
CA LEU A 65 -6.86 0.55 -6.30
C LEU A 65 -6.13 1.88 -6.05
N PHE A 66 -5.12 2.18 -6.85
CA PHE A 66 -4.35 3.42 -6.72
C PHE A 66 -5.07 4.61 -7.34
N ASP A 67 -5.76 4.46 -8.47
CA ASP A 67 -6.58 5.52 -9.06
C ASP A 67 -7.77 5.89 -8.15
N GLU A 68 -8.33 4.89 -7.45
CA GLU A 68 -9.43 5.07 -6.51
C GLU A 68 -9.05 5.89 -5.27
N TYR A 69 -7.76 6.09 -4.98
CA TYR A 69 -7.30 6.80 -3.78
C TYR A 69 -7.94 8.19 -3.61
N ARG A 70 -8.19 8.90 -4.72
CA ARG A 70 -8.87 10.21 -4.71
C ARG A 70 -10.33 10.16 -4.24
N PHE A 71 -10.95 8.97 -4.30
CA PHE A 71 -12.33 8.72 -3.89
C PHE A 71 -12.42 8.10 -2.49
N PHE A 72 -11.32 7.59 -1.92
CA PHE A 72 -11.28 7.03 -0.56
C PHE A 72 -11.92 7.92 0.52
N PRO A 73 -11.80 9.28 0.50
CA PRO A 73 -12.50 10.12 1.48
C PRO A 73 -14.03 9.99 1.46
N ARG A 74 -14.61 9.46 0.38
CA ARG A 74 -16.05 9.22 0.20
C ARG A 74 -16.48 7.80 0.59
N TYR A 75 -15.52 6.90 0.84
CA TYR A 75 -15.84 5.54 1.21
C TYR A 75 -16.46 5.50 2.61
N PRO A 76 -17.45 4.62 2.85
CA PRO A 76 -17.88 4.33 4.20
C PRO A 76 -16.74 3.70 5.01
N GLU A 77 -16.81 3.83 6.34
CA GLU A 77 -15.71 3.45 7.23
C GLU A 77 -15.32 1.97 7.09
N ARG A 78 -16.30 1.06 6.98
CA ARG A 78 -16.07 -0.38 6.87
C ARG A 78 -15.23 -0.71 5.64
N GLU A 79 -15.68 -0.26 4.48
CA GLU A 79 -15.04 -0.50 3.19
C GLU A 79 -13.64 0.12 3.18
N LEU A 80 -13.50 1.34 3.72
CA LEU A 80 -12.20 2.00 3.77
C LEU A 80 -11.20 1.29 4.70
N LEU A 81 -11.65 0.68 5.80
CA LEU A 81 -10.78 -0.15 6.64
C LEU A 81 -10.35 -1.43 5.93
N ILE A 82 -11.25 -2.08 5.17
CA ILE A 82 -10.90 -3.23 4.33
C ILE A 82 -9.85 -2.82 3.29
N THR A 83 -10.05 -1.68 2.63
CA THR A 83 -9.09 -1.10 1.69
C THR A 83 -7.76 -0.80 2.36
N GLY A 84 -7.75 -0.26 3.59
CA GLY A 84 -6.53 -0.04 4.38
C GLY A 84 -5.74 -1.32 4.63
N LYS A 85 -6.42 -2.41 5.03
CA LYS A 85 -5.80 -3.73 5.21
C LYS A 85 -5.21 -4.26 3.90
N LEU A 86 -5.97 -4.19 2.81
CA LEU A 86 -5.50 -4.62 1.50
C LEU A 86 -4.25 -3.82 1.08
N PHE A 87 -4.35 -2.48 1.10
CA PHE A 87 -3.31 -1.56 0.66
C PHE A 87 -2.01 -1.75 1.45
N GLY A 88 -2.10 -1.82 2.78
CA GLY A 88 -0.96 -2.10 3.63
C GLY A 88 -0.36 -3.50 3.39
N SER A 89 -1.19 -4.50 3.13
CA SER A 89 -0.73 -5.86 2.82
C SER A 89 0.00 -5.95 1.48
N LEU A 90 -0.42 -5.18 0.47
CA LEU A 90 0.30 -5.07 -0.81
C LEU A 90 1.73 -4.56 -0.61
N ILE A 91 1.88 -3.55 0.26
CA ILE A 91 3.20 -3.03 0.67
C ILE A 91 3.95 -4.14 1.40
N GLN A 92 3.38 -4.70 2.47
CA GLN A 92 4.04 -5.73 3.30
C GLN A 92 4.60 -6.89 2.45
N HIS A 93 3.85 -7.34 1.45
CA HIS A 93 4.19 -8.50 0.63
C HIS A 93 4.93 -8.19 -0.67
N GLN A 94 5.44 -6.96 -0.84
CA GLN A 94 6.23 -6.57 -2.03
C GLN A 94 5.49 -6.78 -3.36
N LEU A 95 4.16 -6.64 -3.32
CA LEU A 95 3.33 -6.66 -4.53
C LEU A 95 3.44 -5.35 -5.31
N VAL A 96 3.83 -4.26 -4.63
CA VAL A 96 4.23 -2.99 -5.25
C VAL A 96 5.72 -2.72 -5.00
N SER A 97 6.43 -2.21 -6.01
CA SER A 97 7.88 -1.95 -5.96
C SER A 97 8.25 -0.63 -6.63
N SER A 98 9.48 -0.17 -6.38
CA SER A 98 10.08 1.02 -7.03
C SER A 98 9.17 2.26 -6.95
N ILE A 99 8.78 2.84 -8.09
CA ILE A 99 7.96 4.05 -8.16
C ILE A 99 6.58 3.82 -7.51
N THR A 100 5.94 2.68 -7.78
CA THR A 100 4.63 2.34 -7.22
C THR A 100 4.68 2.21 -5.70
N LEU A 101 5.75 1.63 -5.15
CA LEU A 101 5.96 1.59 -3.70
C LEU A 101 6.11 3.01 -3.12
N GLY A 102 6.87 3.89 -3.78
CA GLY A 102 7.01 5.28 -3.35
C GLY A 102 5.67 6.03 -3.31
N ILE A 103 4.81 5.81 -4.31
CA ILE A 103 3.45 6.36 -4.34
C ILE A 103 2.60 5.79 -3.19
N ALA A 104 2.67 4.47 -2.97
CA ALA A 104 1.93 3.79 -1.91
C ALA A 104 2.27 4.34 -0.52
N LEU A 105 3.56 4.45 -0.21
CA LEU A 105 4.05 5.03 1.04
C LEU A 105 3.59 6.47 1.19
N ARG A 106 3.68 7.28 0.14
CA ARG A 106 3.21 8.67 0.16
C ARG A 106 1.71 8.78 0.45
N TYR A 107 0.87 7.93 -0.15
CA TYR A 107 -0.56 7.88 0.12
C TYR A 107 -0.86 7.55 1.59
N VAL A 108 -0.19 6.55 2.16
CA VAL A 108 -0.36 6.22 3.59
C VAL A 108 0.07 7.41 4.47
N LEU A 109 1.20 8.05 4.17
CA LEU A 109 1.68 9.21 4.93
C LEU A 109 0.75 10.43 4.83
N GLU A 110 0.22 10.72 3.64
CA GLU A 110 -0.76 11.78 3.43
C GLU A 110 -2.06 11.53 4.20
N ALA A 111 -2.49 10.27 4.28
CA ALA A 111 -3.64 9.84 5.05
C ALA A 111 -3.40 9.98 6.57
N LEU A 112 -2.22 9.59 7.06
CA LEU A 112 -1.79 9.75 8.45
C LEU A 112 -1.71 11.22 8.90
N ARG A 113 -1.48 12.15 7.98
CA ARG A 113 -1.48 13.60 8.25
C ARG A 113 -2.88 14.20 8.40
N LYS A 114 -3.94 13.46 8.05
CA LYS A 114 -5.31 13.94 8.25
C LYS A 114 -5.68 13.95 9.74
N HIS A 115 -6.73 14.68 10.08
CA HIS A 115 -7.22 14.79 11.46
C HIS A 115 -7.47 13.39 12.05
N ASN A 116 -7.08 13.16 13.31
CA ASN A 116 -7.14 11.86 14.01
C ASN A 116 -8.53 11.17 14.02
N ARG A 117 -9.63 11.90 13.79
CA ARG A 117 -10.99 11.33 13.71
C ARG A 117 -11.47 11.05 12.29
N SER A 118 -10.70 11.42 11.28
CA SER A 118 -11.10 11.25 9.88
C SER A 118 -10.99 9.80 9.40
N ASN A 119 -11.86 9.40 8.48
CA ASN A 119 -11.81 8.08 7.84
C ASN A 119 -10.45 7.83 7.16
N MET A 120 -9.86 8.86 6.53
CA MET A 120 -8.52 8.75 5.95
C MET A 120 -7.43 8.51 6.99
N PHE A 121 -7.52 9.12 8.17
CA PHE A 121 -6.56 8.80 9.23
C PHE A 121 -6.69 7.33 9.66
N LYS A 122 -7.93 6.84 9.83
CA LYS A 122 -8.20 5.42 10.14
C LYS A 122 -7.64 4.49 9.06
N PHE A 123 -7.82 4.82 7.78
CA PHE A 123 -7.19 4.13 6.65
C PHE A 123 -5.67 4.08 6.80
N GLY A 124 -5.03 5.24 7.01
CA GLY A 124 -3.58 5.35 7.13
C GLY A 124 -3.01 4.51 8.27
N MET A 125 -3.65 4.55 9.45
CA MET A 125 -3.28 3.75 10.60
C MET A 125 -3.45 2.26 10.34
N CYS A 126 -4.58 1.88 9.73
CA CYS A 126 -4.87 0.49 9.39
C CYS A 126 -3.85 -0.08 8.40
N ALA A 127 -3.51 0.69 7.36
CA ALA A 127 -2.49 0.31 6.39
C ALA A 127 -1.09 0.22 7.02
N LEU A 128 -0.68 1.24 7.81
CA LEU A 128 0.61 1.28 8.49
C LEU A 128 0.85 0.04 9.35
N GLU A 129 -0.19 -0.42 10.07
CA GLU A 129 -0.12 -1.60 10.92
C GLU A 129 0.24 -2.87 10.14
N GLN A 130 -0.23 -3.00 8.88
CA GLN A 130 0.04 -4.20 8.07
C GLN A 130 1.51 -4.32 7.68
N PHE A 131 2.19 -3.20 7.42
CA PHE A 131 3.59 -3.19 6.97
C PHE A 131 4.57 -2.66 8.01
N LYS A 132 4.16 -2.55 9.27
CA LYS A 132 5.01 -1.98 10.34
C LYS A 132 6.35 -2.69 10.47
N SER A 133 6.40 -4.00 10.25
CA SER A 133 7.62 -4.81 10.34
C SER A 133 8.69 -4.41 9.32
N ARG A 134 8.30 -3.79 8.21
CA ARG A 134 9.18 -3.31 7.15
C ARG A 134 9.57 -1.84 7.26
N LEU A 135 9.04 -1.10 8.24
CA LEU A 135 9.33 0.34 8.38
C LEU A 135 10.82 0.66 8.50
N VAL A 136 11.61 -0.27 9.05
CA VAL A 136 13.08 -0.15 9.14
C VAL A 136 13.77 -0.03 7.79
N GLU A 137 13.14 -0.51 6.71
CA GLU A 137 13.63 -0.36 5.34
C GLU A 137 13.56 1.10 4.87
N TRP A 138 12.77 1.95 5.53
CA TRP A 138 12.56 3.35 5.15
C TRP A 138 12.74 4.31 6.34
N PRO A 139 13.98 4.55 6.82
CA PRO A 139 14.23 5.42 7.98
C PRO A 139 13.72 6.86 7.79
N GLN A 140 13.82 7.42 6.58
CA GLN A 140 13.31 8.76 6.29
C GLN A 140 11.77 8.83 6.38
N TYR A 141 11.09 7.77 5.94
CA TYR A 141 9.63 7.65 6.08
C TYR A 141 9.21 7.63 7.55
N CYS A 142 9.95 6.88 8.38
CA CYS A 142 9.76 6.86 9.82
C CYS A 142 9.94 8.25 10.47
N HIS A 143 10.95 9.01 10.03
CA HIS A 143 11.14 10.38 10.50
C HIS A 143 9.93 11.27 10.17
N HIS A 144 9.38 11.16 8.96
CA HIS A 144 8.18 11.91 8.58
C HIS A 144 6.94 11.53 9.40
N ILE A 145 6.76 10.24 9.74
CA ILE A 145 5.68 9.83 10.65
C ILE A 145 5.87 10.46 12.03
N ASN A 146 7.10 10.44 12.56
CA ASN A 146 7.42 11.04 13.86
C ASN A 146 7.23 12.57 13.88
N GLN A 147 7.18 13.26 12.73
CA GLN A 147 6.87 14.69 12.69
C GLN A 147 5.36 15.00 12.83
N ILE A 148 4.49 13.99 12.81
CA ILE A 148 3.04 14.19 12.91
C ILE A 148 2.62 14.32 14.38
N SER A 149 2.24 15.53 14.81
CA SER A 149 1.97 15.86 16.22
C SER A 149 0.90 14.97 16.86
N HIS A 150 -0.25 14.77 16.22
CA HIS A 150 -1.34 13.99 16.82
C HIS A 150 -1.00 12.49 16.95
N ILE A 151 -0.12 11.95 16.09
CA ILE A 151 0.37 10.57 16.24
C ILE A 151 1.31 10.48 17.44
N ARG A 152 2.22 11.44 17.60
CA ARG A 152 3.10 11.50 18.78
C ARG A 152 2.35 11.61 20.10
N GLU A 153 1.24 12.34 20.10
CA GLU A 153 0.45 12.58 21.30
C GLU A 153 -0.49 11.42 21.63
N SER A 154 -1.15 10.85 20.62
CA SER A 154 -2.26 9.89 20.80
C SER A 154 -1.92 8.43 20.47
N HIS A 155 -0.82 8.16 19.75
CA HIS A 155 -0.44 6.84 19.24
C HIS A 155 1.03 6.51 19.55
N LYS A 156 1.37 6.61 20.83
CA LYS A 156 2.75 6.43 21.32
C LYS A 156 3.28 5.04 21.03
N GLU A 157 2.43 4.02 21.00
CA GLU A 157 2.80 2.64 20.69
C GLU A 157 3.49 2.49 19.32
N ILE A 158 3.03 3.22 18.31
CA ILE A 158 3.62 3.19 16.96
C ILE A 158 4.94 3.94 16.93
N ILE A 159 5.03 5.08 17.60
CA ILE A 159 6.27 5.85 17.69
C ILE A 159 7.35 5.05 18.42
N ASP A 160 7.01 4.44 19.56
CA ASP A 160 7.90 3.57 20.31
C ASP A 160 8.37 2.38 19.47
N TYR A 161 7.46 1.74 18.73
CA TYR A 161 7.80 0.65 17.82
C TYR A 161 8.82 1.10 16.77
N ILE A 162 8.55 2.22 16.09
CA ILE A 162 9.43 2.80 15.07
C ILE A 162 10.82 3.10 15.66
N GLN A 163 10.88 3.79 16.80
CA GLN A 163 12.15 4.19 17.42
C GLN A 163 12.98 2.98 17.85
N ARG A 164 12.35 1.94 18.42
CA ARG A 164 13.02 0.69 18.81
C ARG A 164 13.53 -0.05 17.58
N ALA A 165 12.73 -0.13 16.52
CA ALA A 165 13.10 -0.85 15.30
C ALA A 165 14.27 -0.17 14.57
N LEU A 166 14.28 1.17 14.51
CA LEU A 166 15.39 1.94 13.95
C LEU A 166 16.67 1.80 14.78
N SER A 167 16.58 1.87 16.11
CA SER A 167 17.74 1.72 17.00
C SER A 167 18.39 0.33 16.92
N ARG A 168 17.59 -0.74 16.73
CA ARG A 168 18.13 -2.10 16.53
C ARG A 168 18.85 -2.24 15.19
N SER A 169 18.33 -1.59 14.16
CA SER A 169 18.90 -1.66 12.80
C SER A 169 20.26 -0.97 12.72
N THR A 170 20.46 0.13 13.46
CA THR A 170 21.76 0.82 13.53
C THR A 170 22.81 0.04 14.31
N GLN A 171 22.42 -0.67 15.38
CA GLN A 171 23.34 -1.51 16.15
C GLN A 171 23.76 -2.79 15.38
N ALA A 172 22.83 -3.42 14.65
CA ALA A 172 23.15 -4.58 13.83
C ALA A 172 24.12 -4.26 12.67
N GLY A 173 24.09 -3.03 12.15
CA GLY A 173 25.02 -2.57 11.11
C GLY A 173 26.42 -2.18 11.61
N ALA A 174 26.60 -1.97 12.92
CA ALA A 174 27.86 -1.50 13.52
C ALA A 174 28.76 -2.64 14.06
N GLY A 175 28.28 -3.89 14.06
CA GLY A 175 29.00 -5.06 14.62
C GLY A 175 29.93 -5.80 13.63
N GLY A 176 30.19 -5.26 12.44
CA GLY A 176 30.92 -5.94 11.36
C GLY A 176 32.36 -5.47 11.10
N GLN A 177 33.09 -4.98 12.11
CA GLN A 177 34.54 -4.77 12.00
C GLN A 177 35.26 -5.84 12.82
N GLU A 178 35.68 -6.92 12.13
CA GLU A 178 36.68 -7.86 12.64
C GLU A 178 38.05 -7.17 12.76
N PRO A 179 38.72 -7.25 13.91
CA PRO A 179 40.16 -7.06 14.01
C PRO A 179 40.83 -8.44 14.03
N GLN A 180 41.43 -8.86 12.90
CA GLN A 180 42.47 -9.90 12.87
C GLN A 180 43.71 -9.26 12.26
N GLN A 181 44.60 -8.65 13.06
CA GLN A 181 45.58 -9.23 13.97
C GLN A 181 46.72 -9.92 13.21
N GLN A 182 47.88 -9.27 13.32
CA GLN A 182 49.17 -9.58 12.75
C GLN A 182 49.64 -10.99 13.14
N GLY A 183 50.23 -11.66 12.15
CA GLY A 183 51.15 -12.79 12.30
C GLY A 183 52.23 -12.67 11.25
#